data_AF-A0AAV8ZQ97-F1
#
_entry.id   AF-A0AAV8ZQ97-F1
#
_cell.length_a   1.000
_cell.length_b   1.000
_cell.length_c   1.000
_cell.angle_alpha   90.00
_cell.angle_beta   90.00
_cell.angle_gamma   90.00
#
_symmetry.space_group_name_H-M   'P 1'
#
loop_
_entity.id
_entity.type
_entity.pdbx_description
1 polymer ?
#
loop_
_entity_poly.entity_id
_entity_poly.type
_entity_poly.pdbx_seq_one_letter_code
_entity_poly.pdbx_strand_id
1 'polypeptide(L)'
;MVKKAIKYKTYFICGLRDVQTRIRKGETGIVLIAGDITPIDIMCHLPGVCEDKNISYVFVPSRSDLGASLGVKRGCLTVLNFF
;
A
#
# COMPACT_ATOMS: atom_id res chain seq x y z
N MET A 1 -10.02 -0.62 -11.25
CA MET A 1 -9.77 -1.77 -10.36
C MET A 1 -9.91 -1.39 -8.89
N VAL A 2 -9.22 -0.36 -8.39
CA VAL A 2 -9.27 0.06 -6.95
C VAL A 2 -10.70 0.36 -6.46
N LYS A 3 -11.53 1.08 -7.23
CA LYS A 3 -12.92 1.41 -6.87
C LYS A 3 -13.85 0.20 -6.68
N LYS A 4 -13.57 -0.94 -7.31
CA LYS A 4 -14.35 -2.18 -7.16
C LYS A 4 -13.96 -2.93 -5.87
N ALA A 5 -12.69 -2.88 -5.47
CA ALA A 5 -12.18 -3.54 -4.27
C ALA A 5 -12.65 -2.88 -2.96
N ILE A 6 -12.95 -1.57 -2.99
CA ILE A 6 -13.45 -0.81 -1.82
C ILE A 6 -14.79 -1.34 -1.29
N LYS A 7 -15.57 -2.04 -2.13
CA LYS A 7 -16.80 -2.71 -1.69
C LYS A 7 -16.54 -3.76 -0.60
N TYR A 8 -15.33 -4.31 -0.52
CA TYR A 8 -14.90 -5.21 0.54
C TYR A 8 -14.02 -4.43 1.52
N LYS A 9 -14.68 -3.73 2.44
CA LYS A 9 -14.10 -2.77 3.39
C LYS A 9 -13.03 -3.36 4.33
N THR A 10 -12.87 -4.68 4.34
CA THR A 10 -12.03 -5.44 5.28
C THR A 10 -10.58 -5.63 4.81
N TYR A 11 -10.25 -5.32 3.55
CA TYR A 11 -8.96 -5.72 2.93
C TYR A 11 -7.99 -4.59 2.61
N PHE A 12 -8.33 -3.33 2.93
CA PHE A 12 -7.46 -2.18 2.67
C PHE A 12 -6.84 -1.69 3.98
N ILE A 13 -5.51 -1.54 4.00
CA ILE A 13 -4.78 -1.01 5.15
C ILE A 13 -4.00 0.21 4.67
N CYS A 14 -4.22 1.36 5.31
CA CYS A 14 -3.64 2.65 4.91
C CYS A 14 -2.58 3.04 5.94
N GLY A 15 -1.33 3.22 5.51
CA GLY A 15 -0.27 3.80 6.34
C GLY A 15 0.96 2.91 6.55
N LEU A 16 2.13 3.54 6.59
CA LEU A 16 3.43 2.84 6.64
C LEU A 16 3.55 1.86 7.82
N ARG A 17 3.19 2.29 9.04
CA ARG A 17 3.36 1.47 10.25
C ARG A 17 2.48 0.22 10.23
N ASP A 18 1.23 0.37 9.80
CA ASP A 18 0.28 -0.74 9.76
C ASP A 18 0.67 -1.73 8.65
N VAL A 19 1.04 -1.21 7.48
CA VAL A 19 1.58 -2.00 6.36
C VAL A 19 2.80 -2.80 6.80
N GLN A 20 3.79 -2.17 7.42
CA GLN A 20 4.98 -2.86 7.93
C GLN A 20 4.63 -3.93 8.97
N THR A 21 3.67 -3.65 9.85
CA THR A 21 3.25 -4.60 10.88
C THR A 21 2.60 -5.84 10.25
N ARG A 22 1.77 -5.67 9.22
CA ARG A 22 1.15 -6.79 8.50
C ARG A 22 2.15 -7.59 7.68
N ILE A 23 3.07 -6.89 7.01
CA ILE A 23 4.18 -7.54 6.31
C ILE A 23 5.03 -8.37 7.30
N ARG A 24 5.27 -7.88 8.52
CA ARG A 24 5.94 -8.65 9.59
C ARG A 24 5.14 -9.85 10.07
N LYS A 25 3.80 -9.78 10.08
CA LYS A 25 2.91 -10.89 10.40
C LYS A 25 2.80 -11.94 9.28
N GLY A 26 3.40 -11.70 8.12
CA GLY A 26 3.38 -12.65 6.99
C GLY A 26 2.09 -12.60 6.18
N GLU A 27 1.34 -11.48 6.23
CA GLU A 27 0.21 -11.31 5.34
C GLU A 27 0.68 -11.16 3.89
N THR A 28 0.04 -11.93 3.01
CA THR A 28 0.26 -11.89 1.57
C THR A 28 -0.69 -10.89 0.93
N GLY A 29 -0.29 -10.29 -0.19
CA GLY A 29 -1.11 -9.30 -0.88
C GLY A 29 -0.32 -8.46 -1.88
N ILE A 30 -0.93 -7.36 -2.30
CA ILE A 30 -0.36 -6.38 -3.21
C ILE A 30 -0.12 -5.07 -2.46
N VAL A 31 1.08 -4.52 -2.53
CA VAL A 31 1.43 -3.22 -1.95
C VAL A 31 1.38 -2.13 -3.02
N LEU A 32 0.57 -1.11 -2.81
CA LEU A 32 0.52 0.09 -3.66
C LEU A 32 1.40 1.18 -3.03
N ILE A 33 2.42 1.61 -3.77
CA ILE A 33 3.39 2.63 -3.36
C ILE A 33 3.19 3.86 -4.21
N ALA A 34 2.94 5.02 -3.59
CA ALA A 34 2.86 6.27 -4.34
C ALA A 34 4.27 6.80 -4.67
N GLY A 35 4.48 7.30 -5.88
CA GLY A 35 5.76 7.83 -6.35
C GLY A 35 6.00 9.31 -5.98
N ASP A 36 4.97 10.03 -5.55
CA ASP A 36 5.02 11.44 -5.13
C ASP A 36 5.20 11.60 -3.61
N ILE A 37 5.84 10.62 -2.97
CA ILE A 37 6.07 10.63 -1.52
C ILE A 37 7.33 11.45 -1.21
N THR A 38 7.16 12.46 -0.37
CA THR A 38 8.26 13.25 0.20
C THR A 38 8.25 13.09 1.72
N PRO A 39 9.40 12.78 2.35
CA PRO A 39 10.70 12.41 1.75
C PRO A 39 10.72 10.97 1.24
N ILE A 40 11.52 10.72 0.19
CA ILE A 40 11.64 9.40 -0.45
C ILE A 40 12.32 8.36 0.46
N ASP A 41 13.18 8.81 1.38
CA ASP A 41 13.92 7.98 2.33
C ASP A 41 13.03 7.05 3.17
N ILE A 42 11.80 7.48 3.46
CA ILE A 42 10.82 6.69 4.23
C ILE A 42 10.25 5.52 3.42
N MET A 43 10.38 5.53 2.09
CA MET A 43 9.81 4.51 1.21
C MET A 43 10.86 3.63 0.57
N CYS A 44 12.11 4.08 0.50
CA CYS A 44 13.21 3.36 -0.15
C CYS A 44 13.39 1.92 0.34
N HIS A 45 13.15 1.64 1.62
CA HIS A 45 13.30 0.28 2.16
C HIS A 45 12.10 -0.64 1.87
N LEU A 46 10.95 -0.10 1.49
CA LEU A 46 9.73 -0.88 1.38
C LEU A 46 9.77 -1.91 0.24
N PRO A 47 10.25 -1.58 -0.98
CA PRO A 47 10.42 -2.56 -2.05
C PRO A 47 11.34 -3.72 -1.66
N GLY A 48 12.48 -3.44 -1.01
CA GLY A 48 13.40 -4.50 -0.56
C GLY A 48 12.74 -5.46 0.43
N VAL A 49 11.97 -4.94 1.40
CA VAL A 49 11.21 -5.79 2.34
C VAL A 49 10.12 -6.59 1.62
N CYS A 50 9.55 -6.08 0.53
CA CYS A 50 8.57 -6.81 -0.28
C CYS A 50 9.25 -7.93 -1.08
N GLU A 51 10.43 -7.69 -1.65
CA GLU A 51 11.22 -8.71 -2.36
C GLU A 51 11.63 -9.86 -1.44
N ASP A 52 12.16 -9.57 -0.25
CA ASP A 52 12.55 -10.58 0.75
C ASP A 52 11.39 -11.52 1.12
N LYS A 53 10.15 -11.03 1.01
CA LYS A 53 8.93 -11.74 1.39
C LYS A 53 8.08 -12.21 0.22
N ASN A 54 8.57 -12.05 -1.01
CA ASN A 54 7.83 -12.35 -2.24
C ASN A 54 6.45 -11.68 -2.30
N ILE A 55 6.34 -10.46 -1.81
CA ILE A 55 5.10 -9.65 -1.85
C ILE A 55 5.09 -8.82 -3.12
N SER A 56 4.02 -8.93 -3.89
CA SER A 56 3.85 -8.11 -5.10
C SER A 56 3.65 -6.64 -4.75
N TYR A 57 4.29 -5.73 -5.47
CA TYR A 57 4.13 -4.29 -5.27
C TYR A 57 3.96 -3.55 -6.60
N VAL A 58 3.29 -2.39 -6.55
CA VAL A 58 3.03 -1.54 -7.73
C VAL A 58 3.25 -0.09 -7.34
N PHE A 59 3.95 0.64 -8.21
CA PHE A 59 4.10 2.09 -8.09
C PHE A 59 2.95 2.83 -8.76
N VAL A 60 2.41 3.83 -8.07
CA VAL A 60 1.34 4.71 -8.52
C VAL A 60 1.88 6.14 -8.56
N PRO A 61 1.67 6.92 -9.62
CA PRO A 61 2.29 8.24 -9.76
C PRO A 61 1.84 9.27 -8.72
N SER A 62 0.60 9.20 -8.22
CA SER A 62 0.09 10.15 -7.23
C SER A 62 -0.60 9.51 -6.02
N ARG A 63 -0.20 9.92 -4.82
CA ARG A 63 -0.83 9.59 -3.53
C ARG A 63 -2.22 10.20 -3.39
N SER A 64 -2.45 11.34 -4.03
CA SER A 64 -3.72 12.06 -3.97
C SER A 64 -4.79 11.29 -4.75
N ASP A 65 -4.44 10.78 -5.94
CA ASP A 65 -5.34 9.97 -6.75
C ASP A 65 -5.59 8.59 -6.12
N LEU A 66 -4.57 8.02 -5.47
CA LEU A 66 -4.69 6.79 -4.69
C LEU A 66 -5.64 6.98 -3.49
N GLY A 67 -5.46 8.06 -2.72
CA GLY A 67 -6.34 8.42 -1.61
C GLY A 67 -7.77 8.71 -2.06
N ALA A 68 -7.95 9.48 -3.15
CA ALA A 68 -9.26 9.75 -3.74
C ALA A 68 -9.95 8.48 -4.24
N SER A 69 -9.18 7.57 -4.83
CA SER A 69 -9.68 6.28 -5.26
C SER A 69 -10.15 5.45 -4.08
N LEU A 70 -9.41 5.41 -2.97
CA LEU A 70 -9.74 4.68 -1.75
C LEU A 70 -10.75 5.37 -0.82
N GLY A 71 -11.12 6.63 -1.08
CA GLY A 71 -11.95 7.44 -0.20
C GLY A 71 -11.25 7.90 1.09
N VAL A 72 -9.91 7.91 1.11
CA VAL A 72 -9.10 8.30 2.26
C VAL A 72 -8.41 9.64 1.98
N LYS A 73 -8.59 10.62 2.88
CA LYS A 73 -8.08 12.00 2.71
C LYS A 73 -6.56 12.17 2.90
N ARG A 74 -5.84 11.15 3.40
CA ARG A 74 -4.38 11.20 3.62
C ARG A 74 -3.68 10.39 2.54
N GLY A 75 -2.58 10.93 1.99
CA GLY A 75 -1.71 10.21 1.08
C GLY A 75 -1.22 8.93 1.77
N CYS A 76 -1.51 7.78 1.18
CA CYS A 76 -1.31 6.49 1.84
C CYS A 76 -0.51 5.54 0.97
N LEU A 77 0.33 4.77 1.64
CA LEU A 77 0.67 3.40 1.25
C LEU A 77 -0.51 2.50 1.53
N THR A 78 -0.81 1.56 0.63
CA THR A 78 -1.92 0.62 0.85
C THR A 78 -1.52 -0.81 0.56
N VAL A 79 -1.78 -1.70 1.51
CA VAL A 79 -1.76 -3.16 1.29
C VAL A 79 -3.17 -3.59 0.95
N LEU A 80 -3.30 -4.32 -0.15
CA LEU A 80 -4.51 -5.01 -0.56
C LEU A 80 -4.28 -6.51 -0.42
N ASN A 81 -4.97 -7.14 0.52
CA ASN A 81 -4.89 -8.58 0.72
C ASN A 81 -5.92 -9.28 -0.19
N PHE A 82 -5.47 -10.22 -1.03
CA PHE A 82 -6.34 -11.08 -1.83
C PHE A 82 -6.51 -12.40 -1.07
N PHE A 83 -7.70 -12.60 -0.48
CA PHE A 83 -8.20 -13.91 -0.05
C PHE A 83 -9.52 -14.17 -0.79
#